data_AF-A0A1G4PJC3-F1
#
_entry.id   AF-A0A1G4PJC3-F1
#
_cell.length_a   1.000
_cell.length_b   1.000
_cell.length_c   1.000
_cell.angle_alpha   90.00
_cell.angle_beta   90.00
_cell.angle_gamma   90.00
#
_symmetry.space_group_name_H-M   'P 1'
#
loop_
_entity.id
_entity.type
_entity.pdbx_description
1 polymer ?
#
loop_
_entity_poly.entity_id
_entity_poly.type
_entity_poly.pdbx_seq_one_letter_code
_entity_poly.pdbx_strand_id
1 'polypeptide(L)'
;MNDLNFKKQKLNRVLTIRTYHRKLSERDLMNINEKILKINQFSDGISNLLKNLNSFDDLSIRGYIDCLNYKKKQNYKILKGLRKYYDECYDIYVDKYREEKKINILIKTLNNSIIKSREKKESLLLDEYVNYKVCQNLRIKSE
;
A
#
# COMPACT_ATOMS: atom_id res chain seq x y z
N MET A 1 21.42 -21.17 14.58
CA MET A 1 20.42 -20.55 13.68
C MET A 1 21.18 -20.03 12.44
N ASN A 2 20.84 -20.45 11.21
CA ASN A 2 21.55 -19.98 10.00
C ASN A 2 21.53 -18.43 9.95
N ASP A 3 22.68 -17.80 9.68
CA ASP A 3 22.82 -16.33 9.60
C ASP A 3 21.77 -15.68 8.66
N LEU A 4 21.45 -16.38 7.57
CA LEU A 4 20.39 -15.97 6.62
C LEU A 4 18.97 -15.98 7.23
N ASN A 5 18.66 -16.93 8.12
CA ASN A 5 17.36 -16.97 8.80
C ASN A 5 17.22 -15.82 9.80
N PHE A 6 18.30 -15.46 10.49
CA PHE A 6 18.31 -14.31 11.40
C PHE A 6 18.11 -12.99 10.63
N LYS A 7 18.83 -12.81 9.51
CA LYS A 7 18.65 -11.67 8.60
C LYS A 7 17.21 -11.57 8.08
N LYS A 8 16.59 -12.70 7.73
CA LYS A 8 15.18 -12.77 7.29
C LYS A 8 14.23 -12.27 8.38
N GLN A 9 14.41 -12.74 9.62
CA GLN A 9 13.58 -12.32 10.74
C GLN A 9 13.70 -10.81 11.00
N LYS A 10 14.92 -10.25 10.91
CA LYS A 10 15.15 -8.80 11.04
C LYS A 10 14.42 -8.02 9.95
N LEU A 11 14.56 -8.43 8.68
CA LEU A 11 13.86 -7.77 7.56
C LEU A 11 12.34 -7.83 7.70
N ASN A 12 11.79 -8.96 8.15
CA ASN A 12 10.35 -9.09 8.39
C ASN A 12 9.85 -8.10 9.45
N ARG A 13 10.61 -7.89 10.55
CA ARG A 13 10.26 -6.87 11.55
C ARG A 13 10.25 -5.46 10.96
N VAL A 14 11.25 -5.13 10.16
CA VAL A 14 11.31 -3.81 9.49
C VAL A 14 10.15 -3.66 8.50
N LEU A 15 9.81 -4.72 7.76
CA LEU A 15 8.65 -4.72 6.86
C LEU A 15 7.37 -4.40 7.61
N THR A 16 7.10 -5.05 8.76
CA THR A 16 5.91 -4.79 9.57
C THR A 16 5.79 -3.32 9.96
N ILE A 17 6.89 -2.71 10.42
CA ILE A 17 6.93 -1.29 10.81
C ILE A 17 6.64 -0.40 9.59
N ARG A 18 7.28 -0.66 8.45
CA ARG A 18 7.07 0.13 7.22
C ARG A 18 5.64 0.02 6.70
N THR A 19 5.08 -1.19 6.67
CA THR A 19 3.68 -1.43 6.28
C THR A 19 2.72 -0.67 7.20
N TYR A 20 2.99 -0.62 8.51
CA TYR A 20 2.18 0.17 9.43
C TYR A 20 2.21 1.66 9.09
N HIS A 21 3.40 2.24 8.90
CA HIS A 21 3.53 3.66 8.56
C HIS A 21 2.91 4.01 7.20
N ARG A 22 3.00 3.12 6.21
CA ARG A 22 2.32 3.29 4.92
C ARG A 22 0.80 3.31 5.09
N LYS A 23 0.25 2.35 5.85
CA LYS A 23 -1.19 2.29 6.14
C LYS A 23 -1.70 3.53 6.87
N LEU A 24 -0.90 4.12 7.75
CA LEU A 24 -1.26 5.40 8.38
C LEU A 24 -1.39 6.52 7.34
N SER A 25 -0.39 6.71 6.47
CA SER A 25 -0.49 7.73 5.41
C SER A 25 -1.62 7.46 4.42
N GLU A 26 -1.95 6.20 4.15
CA GLU A 26 -3.09 5.84 3.31
C GLU A 26 -4.42 6.27 3.92
N ARG A 27 -4.58 6.12 5.26
CA ARG A 27 -5.75 6.62 5.97
C ARG A 27 -5.86 8.14 5.92
N ASP A 28 -4.74 8.84 6.06
CA ASP A 28 -4.72 10.30 5.97
C ASP A 28 -5.23 10.78 4.59
N LEU A 29 -4.79 10.12 3.51
CA LEU A 29 -5.29 10.37 2.15
C LEU A 29 -6.78 10.07 2.00
N MET A 30 -7.24 8.94 2.55
CA MET A 30 -8.66 8.58 2.52
C MET A 30 -9.51 9.64 3.23
N ASN A 31 -9.08 10.12 4.39
CA ASN A 31 -9.79 11.16 5.14
C ASN A 31 -9.90 12.47 4.35
N ILE A 32 -8.85 12.86 3.61
CA ILE A 32 -8.88 14.04 2.75
C ILE A 32 -9.85 13.82 1.58
N ASN A 33 -9.79 12.64 0.95
CA ASN A 33 -10.70 12.27 -0.13
C ASN A 33 -12.16 12.28 0.30
N GLU A 34 -12.49 11.80 1.50
CA GLU A 34 -13.85 11.88 2.04
C GLU A 34 -14.33 13.32 2.19
N LYS A 35 -13.46 14.23 2.64
CA LYS A 35 -13.80 15.66 2.74
C LYS A 35 -14.06 16.26 1.36
N ILE A 36 -13.21 15.93 0.37
CA ILE A 36 -13.39 16.35 -1.02
C ILE A 36 -14.72 15.81 -1.58
N LEU A 37 -15.00 14.52 -1.35
CA LEU A 37 -16.23 13.86 -1.79
C LEU A 37 -17.47 14.58 -1.25
N LYS A 38 -17.52 14.88 0.05
CA LYS A 38 -18.64 15.60 0.67
C LYS A 38 -18.89 16.97 0.03
N ILE A 39 -17.82 17.69 -0.31
CA ILE A 39 -17.94 18.99 -0.98
C ILE A 39 -18.50 18.83 -2.40
N ASN A 40 -18.01 17.84 -3.15
CA ASN A 40 -18.50 17.57 -4.51
C ASN A 40 -19.97 17.13 -4.49
N GLN A 41 -20.35 16.23 -3.59
CA GLN A 41 -21.74 15.79 -3.40
C GLN A 41 -22.68 16.95 -3.10
N PHE A 42 -22.25 17.91 -2.28
CA PHE A 42 -23.03 19.14 -2.06
C PHE A 42 -23.24 19.90 -3.37
N SER A 43 -22.18 20.09 -4.16
CA SER A 43 -22.26 20.82 -5.43
C SER A 43 -23.18 20.12 -6.44
N ASP A 44 -23.09 18.80 -6.55
CA ASP A 44 -23.91 18.00 -7.47
C ASP A 44 -25.39 17.99 -7.04
N GLY A 45 -25.65 18.00 -5.73
CA GLY A 45 -26.99 18.04 -5.15
C GLY A 45 -27.74 19.36 -5.32
N ILE A 46 -27.06 20.46 -5.67
CA ILE A 46 -27.68 21.80 -5.82
C ILE A 46 -28.83 21.78 -6.83
N SER A 47 -28.68 21.09 -7.96
CA SER A 47 -29.72 21.02 -9.00
C SER A 47 -31.02 20.40 -8.47
N ASN A 48 -30.90 19.33 -7.67
CA ASN A 48 -32.05 18.67 -7.05
C ASN A 48 -32.69 19.53 -5.95
N LEU A 49 -31.87 20.24 -5.17
CA LEU A 49 -32.37 21.19 -4.17
C LEU A 49 -33.19 22.31 -4.81
N LEU A 50 -32.74 22.84 -5.95
CA LEU A 50 -33.43 23.91 -6.66
C LEU A 50 -34.77 23.46 -7.27
N LYS A 51 -34.86 22.23 -7.78
CA LYS A 51 -36.11 21.66 -8.31
C LYS A 51 -37.24 21.58 -7.28
N ASN A 52 -36.89 21.46 -6.00
CA ASN A 52 -37.87 21.35 -4.91
C ASN A 52 -38.42 22.71 -4.45
N LEU A 53 -37.97 23.82 -5.05
CA LEU A 53 -38.36 25.18 -4.64
C LEU A 53 -39.56 25.75 -5.41
N ASN A 54 -40.14 25.01 -6.35
CA ASN A 54 -41.20 25.49 -7.26
C ASN A 54 -42.47 26.00 -6.55
N SER A 55 -42.66 25.72 -5.25
CA SER A 55 -43.83 26.14 -4.46
C SER A 55 -43.58 27.37 -3.57
N PHE A 56 -42.39 27.97 -3.62
CA PHE A 56 -42.02 29.13 -2.79
C PHE A 56 -42.13 30.44 -3.58
N ASP A 57 -42.19 31.57 -2.88
CA ASP A 57 -42.19 32.89 -3.50
C ASP A 57 -40.80 33.27 -4.04
N ASP A 58 -40.77 34.11 -5.08
CA ASP A 58 -39.55 34.49 -5.80
C ASP A 58 -38.46 35.08 -4.90
N LEU A 59 -38.84 35.80 -3.84
CA LEU A 59 -37.90 36.48 -2.95
C LEU A 59 -37.17 35.46 -2.06
N SER A 60 -37.91 34.47 -1.53
CA SER A 60 -37.35 33.33 -0.81
C SER A 60 -36.45 32.46 -1.69
N ILE A 61 -36.87 32.18 -2.94
CA ILE A 61 -36.06 31.42 -3.91
C ILE A 61 -34.73 32.14 -4.18
N ARG A 62 -34.78 33.46 -4.41
CA ARG A 62 -33.59 34.27 -4.66
C ARG A 62 -32.62 34.27 -3.47
N GLY A 63 -33.12 34.48 -2.26
CA GLY A 63 -32.30 34.44 -1.04
C GLY A 63 -31.65 33.07 -0.81
N TYR A 64 -32.36 31.98 -1.13
CA TYR A 64 -31.82 30.63 -1.05
C TYR A 64 -30.71 30.37 -2.09
N ILE A 65 -30.92 30.82 -3.33
CA ILE A 65 -29.89 30.74 -4.39
C ILE A 65 -28.63 31.51 -3.99
N ASP A 66 -28.78 32.70 -3.43
CA ASP A 66 -27.65 33.51 -2.96
C ASP A 66 -26.87 32.80 -1.84
N CYS A 67 -27.58 32.15 -0.90
CA CYS A 67 -26.98 31.33 0.15
C CYS A 67 -26.20 30.13 -0.42
N LEU A 68 -26.79 29.40 -1.38
CA LEU A 68 -26.14 28.28 -2.05
C LEU A 68 -24.89 28.73 -2.82
N ASN A 69 -24.97 29.84 -3.53
CA ASN A 69 -23.84 30.43 -4.26
C ASN A 69 -22.71 30.86 -3.32
N TYR A 70 -23.05 31.48 -2.19
CA TYR A 70 -22.09 31.84 -1.16
C TYR A 70 -21.38 30.58 -0.62
N LYS A 71 -22.14 29.55 -0.24
CA LYS A 71 -21.58 28.29 0.25
C LYS A 71 -20.72 27.59 -0.80
N LYS A 72 -21.14 27.58 -2.07
CA LYS A 72 -20.38 27.04 -3.20
C LYS A 72 -19.02 27.75 -3.37
N LYS A 73 -19.00 29.08 -3.24
CA LYS A 73 -17.77 29.88 -3.31
C LYS A 73 -16.81 29.55 -2.17
N GLN A 74 -17.31 29.36 -0.94
CA GLN A 74 -16.50 28.94 0.20
C GLN A 74 -15.94 27.52 0.01
N ASN A 75 -16.80 26.60 -0.41
CA ASN A 75 -16.42 25.22 -0.72
C ASN A 75 -15.32 25.12 -1.77
N TYR A 76 -15.35 25.95 -2.81
CA TYR A 76 -14.30 25.99 -3.83
C TYR A 76 -12.93 26.39 -3.26
N LYS A 77 -12.89 27.37 -2.34
CA LYS A 77 -11.66 27.76 -1.64
C LYS A 77 -11.12 26.61 -0.79
N ILE A 78 -11.99 25.93 -0.05
CA ILE A 78 -11.64 24.77 0.78
C ILE A 78 -11.10 23.63 -0.10
N LEU A 79 -11.77 23.33 -1.22
CA LEU A 79 -11.37 22.33 -2.21
C LEU A 79 -9.95 22.57 -2.72
N LYS A 80 -9.61 23.82 -3.04
CA LYS A 80 -8.26 24.17 -3.50
C LYS A 80 -7.20 23.85 -2.44
N GLY A 81 -7.49 24.17 -1.18
CA GLY A 81 -6.60 23.83 -0.06
C GLY A 81 -6.48 22.33 0.16
N LEU A 82 -7.60 21.60 0.13
CA LEU A 82 -7.63 20.15 0.29
C LEU A 82 -6.89 19.42 -0.83
N ARG A 83 -7.01 19.86 -2.08
CA ARG A 83 -6.26 19.27 -3.21
C ARG A 83 -4.76 19.44 -3.05
N LYS A 84 -4.31 20.65 -2.69
CA LYS A 84 -2.88 20.89 -2.43
C LYS A 84 -2.37 20.00 -1.28
N TYR A 85 -3.11 19.93 -0.19
CA TYR A 85 -2.76 19.09 0.95
C TYR A 85 -2.80 17.59 0.61
N TYR A 86 -3.74 17.18 -0.26
CA TYR A 86 -3.79 15.82 -0.78
C TYR A 86 -2.51 15.45 -1.53
N ASP A 87 -2.05 16.32 -2.42
CA ASP A 87 -0.82 16.09 -3.20
C ASP A 87 0.40 15.95 -2.27
N GLU A 88 0.52 16.82 -1.26
CA GLU A 88 1.58 16.72 -0.24
C GLU A 88 1.53 15.39 0.54
N CYS A 89 0.34 14.96 0.97
CA CYS A 89 0.17 13.66 1.62
C CYS A 89 0.42 12.48 0.66
N TYR A 90 0.16 12.66 -0.63
CA TYR A 90 0.31 11.62 -1.64
C TYR A 90 1.79 11.33 -1.87
N ASP A 91 2.63 12.36 -1.97
CA ASP A 91 4.07 12.20 -2.08
C ASP A 91 4.64 11.43 -0.89
N ILE A 92 4.23 11.79 0.34
CA ILE A 92 4.62 11.06 1.57
C ILE A 92 4.19 9.59 1.53
N TYR A 93 2.98 9.31 1.05
CA TYR A 93 2.49 7.94 0.90
C TYR A 93 3.32 7.16 -0.12
N VAL A 94 3.61 7.75 -1.28
CA VAL A 94 4.39 7.11 -2.35
C VAL A 94 5.80 6.77 -1.87
N ASP A 95 6.44 7.66 -1.12
CA ASP A 95 7.76 7.39 -0.55
C ASP A 95 7.73 6.23 0.45
N LYS A 96 6.75 6.21 1.35
CA LYS A 96 6.55 5.09 2.29
C LYS A 96 6.27 3.77 1.55
N TYR A 97 5.49 3.80 0.48
CA TYR A 97 5.21 2.64 -0.37
C TYR A 97 6.47 2.11 -1.06
N ARG A 98 7.31 3.00 -1.60
CA ARG A 98 8.58 2.64 -2.23
C ARG A 98 9.52 1.96 -1.23
N GLU A 99 9.64 2.51 -0.02
CA GLU A 99 10.46 1.91 1.04
C GLU A 99 9.95 0.52 1.45
N GLU A 100 8.63 0.34 1.60
CA GLU A 100 8.04 -0.99 1.85
C GLU A 100 8.36 -1.97 0.71
N LYS A 101 8.25 -1.54 -0.54
CA LYS A 101 8.56 -2.36 -1.72
C LYS A 101 10.02 -2.78 -1.78
N LYS A 102 10.96 -1.90 -1.45
CA LYS A 102 12.39 -2.24 -1.39
C LYS A 102 12.64 -3.40 -0.41
N ILE A 103 12.04 -3.35 0.78
CA ILE A 103 12.19 -4.42 1.79
C ILE A 103 11.57 -5.73 1.31
N ASN A 104 10.39 -5.68 0.69
CA ASN A 104 9.75 -6.87 0.10
C ASN A 104 10.65 -7.55 -0.94
N ILE A 105 11.29 -6.76 -1.81
CA ILE A 105 12.26 -7.27 -2.79
C ILE A 105 13.45 -7.92 -2.09
N LEU A 106 14.02 -7.28 -1.05
CA LEU A 106 15.13 -7.84 -0.28
C LEU A 106 14.77 -9.18 0.38
N ILE A 107 13.58 -9.29 0.97
CA ILE A 107 13.08 -10.54 1.56
C ILE A 107 12.94 -11.63 0.49
N LYS A 108 12.41 -11.29 -0.70
CA LYS A 108 12.28 -12.22 -1.82
C LYS A 108 13.65 -12.73 -2.27
N THR A 109 14.62 -11.84 -2.46
CA THR A 109 15.99 -12.19 -2.85
C THR A 109 16.67 -13.07 -1.80
N LEU A 110 16.48 -12.75 -0.52
CA LEU A 110 17.02 -13.55 0.59
C LEU A 110 16.42 -14.95 0.62
N ASN A 111 15.10 -15.08 0.43
CA ASN A 111 14.44 -16.39 0.35
C ASN A 111 14.99 -17.24 -0.80
N ASN A 112 15.16 -16.65 -1.98
CA ASN A 112 15.75 -17.35 -3.13
C ASN A 112 17.18 -17.82 -2.82
N SER A 113 17.96 -17.00 -2.11
CA SER A 113 19.32 -17.36 -1.70
C SER A 113 19.33 -18.52 -0.69
N ILE A 114 18.40 -18.51 0.27
CA ILE A 114 18.23 -19.61 1.23
C ILE A 114 17.85 -20.91 0.49
N ILE A 115 16.92 -20.86 -0.47
CA ILE A 115 16.49 -22.02 -1.25
C ILE A 115 17.68 -22.61 -2.02
N LYS A 116 18.41 -21.79 -2.80
CA LYS A 116 19.61 -22.22 -3.54
C LYS A 116 20.67 -22.86 -2.63
N SER A 117 20.87 -22.31 -1.43
CA SER A 117 21.84 -22.86 -0.47
C SER A 117 21.43 -24.25 0.04
N ARG A 118 20.13 -24.50 0.18
CA ARG A 118 19.60 -25.81 0.59
C ARG A 118 19.71 -26.83 -0.54
N GLU A 119 19.29 -26.46 -1.75
CA GLU A 119 19.42 -27.30 -2.93
C GLU A 119 20.87 -27.75 -3.16
N LYS A 120 21.83 -26.82 -3.04
CA LYS A 120 23.26 -27.14 -3.16
C LYS A 120 23.72 -28.13 -2.08
N LYS A 121 23.26 -27.97 -0.84
CA LYS A 121 23.62 -28.87 0.27
C LYS A 121 23.04 -30.26 0.08
N GLU A 122 21.78 -30.36 -0.35
CA GLU A 122 21.12 -31.63 -0.62
C GLU A 122 21.76 -32.37 -1.80
N SER A 123 22.11 -31.65 -2.87
CA SER A 123 22.86 -32.21 -4.00
C SER A 123 24.19 -32.82 -3.56
N LEU A 124 24.98 -32.12 -2.76
CA LEU A 124 26.26 -32.63 -2.25
C LEU A 124 26.10 -33.90 -1.41
N LEU A 125 25.07 -33.94 -0.55
CA LEU A 125 24.79 -35.14 0.25
C LEU A 125 24.35 -36.33 -0.60
N LEU A 126 23.58 -36.09 -1.66
CA LEU A 126 23.21 -37.12 -2.63
C LEU A 126 24.44 -37.64 -3.38
N ASP A 127 25.31 -36.74 -3.84
CA ASP A 127 26.56 -37.11 -4.53
C ASP A 127 27.46 -37.95 -3.61
N GLU A 128 27.63 -37.54 -2.35
CA GLU A 128 28.37 -38.30 -1.34
C GLU A 128 27.76 -39.69 -1.10
N TYR A 129 26.43 -39.77 -0.98
CA TYR A 129 25.73 -41.03 -0.78
C TYR A 129 25.87 -41.98 -1.97
N VAL A 130 25.72 -41.47 -3.19
CA VAL A 130 25.91 -42.25 -4.42
C VAL A 130 27.35 -42.76 -4.50
N ASN A 131 28.34 -41.90 -4.27
CA ASN A 131 29.75 -42.29 -4.25
C ASN A 131 30.02 -43.37 -3.20
N TYR A 132 29.49 -43.23 -1.99
CA TYR A 132 29.59 -44.26 -0.96
C TYR A 132 29.01 -45.61 -1.41
N LYS A 133 27.82 -45.61 -2.03
CA LYS A 133 27.19 -46.82 -2.56
C LYS A 133 27.99 -47.47 -3.69
N VAL A 134 28.54 -46.67 -4.60
CA VAL A 134 29.43 -47.16 -5.66
C VAL A 134 30.67 -47.82 -5.07
N CYS A 135 31.34 -47.17 -4.11
CA CYS A 135 32.51 -47.73 -3.44
C CYS A 135 32.19 -49.03 -2.68
N GLN A 136 31.05 -49.12 -1.99
CA GLN A 136 30.60 -50.37 -1.38
C GLN A 136 30.45 -51.50 -2.41
N ASN A 137 29.78 -51.22 -3.53
CA ASN A 137 29.53 -52.22 -4.57
C ASN A 137 30.82 -52.67 -5.26
N LEU A 138 31.81 -51.79 -5.43
CA LEU A 138 33.13 -52.14 -5.95
C LEU A 138 33.90 -53.06 -4.99
N ARG A 139 33.82 -52.79 -3.69
CA ARG A 139 34.46 -53.62 -2.65
C ARG A 139 33.91 -55.04 -2.59
N ILE A 140 32.60 -55.20 -2.81
CA ILE A 140 31.94 -56.51 -2.87
C ILE A 140 32.30 -57.29 -4.15
N LYS A 141 32.61 -56.61 -5.26
CA LYS A 141 33.01 -57.26 -6.52
C LYS A 141 34.49 -57.65 -6.58
N SER A 142 35.30 -57.19 -5.64
CA SER A 142 36.73 -57.51 -5.54
C SER A 142 37.05 -58.67 -4.59
N GLU A 143 36.03 -59.21 -3.90
CA GLU A 143 36.06 -60.48 -3.15
C GLU A 143 35.47 -61.60 -4.02
#